data_AF-A0A447XRE1-F1
#
_entry.id   AF-A0A447XRE1-F1
#
_cell.length_a   1.000
_cell.length_b   1.000
_cell.length_c   1.000
_cell.angle_alpha   90.00
_cell.angle_beta   90.00
_cell.angle_gamma   90.00
#
_symmetry.space_group_name_H-M   'P 1'
#
loop_
_entity.id
_entity.type
_entity.pdbx_description
1 polymer ?
#
loop_
_entity_poly.entity_id
_entity_poly.type
_entity_poly.pdbx_seq_one_letter_code
_entity_poly.pdbx_strand_id
1 'polypeptide(L)'
;MSHLDNGFRSLTLQRFPATDDVNPLQAWEAADEYLLQQLDDTEIRGPVLILNDAFGALSCALAEHKPYSIGDSYISELATRENLRLNGIDESSVKFLDSTADYPQQPGVVLIKVPKTLALLEQQLRALRKVVTPDTRIIAGAKARDIHTSTLELFEKVLARPPPRWHGKKRA
;
A
#
# COMPACT_ATOMS: atom_id res chain seq x y z
N MET A 1 25.09 4.75 -1.60
CA MET A 1 23.94 5.18 -0.79
C MET A 1 23.34 6.38 -1.50
N SER A 2 22.52 6.13 -2.52
CA SER A 2 21.77 7.16 -3.20
C SER A 2 20.60 7.52 -2.31
N HIS A 3 20.71 8.67 -1.66
CA HIS A 3 19.61 9.28 -0.94
C HIS A 3 18.35 9.29 -1.82
N LEU A 4 17.22 8.89 -1.26
CA LEU A 4 15.87 9.20 -1.76
C LEU A 4 15.56 10.72 -1.68
N ASP A 5 16.58 11.59 -1.77
CA ASP A 5 16.49 13.05 -1.59
C ASP A 5 15.58 13.73 -2.63
N ASN A 6 15.19 13.01 -3.69
CA ASN A 6 14.27 13.49 -4.71
C ASN A 6 12.84 12.94 -4.63
N GLY A 7 12.50 12.03 -3.71
CA GLY A 7 11.15 11.50 -3.48
C GLY A 7 10.26 11.38 -4.73
N PHE A 8 9.02 11.90 -4.67
CA PHE A 8 8.16 12.05 -5.86
C PHE A 8 8.56 13.22 -6.77
N ARG A 9 9.49 14.08 -6.36
CA ARG A 9 9.86 15.30 -7.11
C ARG A 9 10.64 15.01 -8.38
N SER A 10 11.26 13.84 -8.50
CA SER A 10 11.83 13.36 -9.77
C SER A 10 10.85 12.59 -10.65
N LEU A 11 9.65 12.28 -10.15
CA LEU A 11 8.64 11.51 -10.89
C LEU A 11 7.60 12.44 -11.51
N THR A 12 7.29 12.20 -12.78
CA THR A 12 6.15 12.82 -13.46
C THR A 12 4.91 12.00 -13.17
N LEU A 13 4.05 12.48 -12.27
CA LEU A 13 2.85 11.77 -11.82
C LEU A 13 1.58 12.57 -12.15
N GLN A 14 0.61 11.91 -12.76
CA GLN A 14 -0.68 12.47 -13.14
C GLN A 14 -1.85 11.69 -12.51
N ARG A 15 -2.97 12.40 -12.34
CA ARG A 15 -4.25 11.78 -11.93
C ARG A 15 -4.89 11.07 -13.12
N PHE A 16 -5.87 10.22 -12.82
CA PHE A 16 -6.65 9.54 -13.84
C PHE A 16 -8.17 9.75 -13.64
N PRO A 17 -8.91 10.18 -14.69
CA PRO A 17 -8.40 10.73 -15.94
C PRO A 17 -7.50 11.96 -15.71
N ALA A 18 -6.63 12.27 -16.68
CA ALA A 18 -5.77 13.45 -16.59
C ALA A 18 -6.64 14.70 -16.40
N THR A 19 -6.35 15.46 -15.34
CA THR A 19 -6.99 16.73 -15.08
C THR A 19 -6.13 17.85 -15.64
N ASP A 20 -6.78 18.88 -16.16
CA ASP A 20 -6.22 20.14 -16.61
C ASP A 20 -5.45 20.89 -15.50
N ASP A 21 -4.43 21.65 -15.91
CA ASP A 21 -3.44 22.33 -15.03
C ASP A 21 -4.04 23.32 -14.01
N VAL A 22 -5.34 23.60 -14.10
CA VAL A 22 -6.09 24.48 -13.18
C VAL A 22 -6.49 23.73 -11.90
N ASN A 23 -6.41 22.39 -11.89
CA ASN A 23 -6.78 21.59 -10.73
C ASN A 23 -5.59 21.43 -9.75
N PRO A 24 -5.68 21.93 -8.49
CA PRO A 24 -4.61 21.82 -7.51
C PRO A 24 -4.39 20.38 -7.00
N LEU A 25 -5.22 19.42 -7.41
CA LEU A 25 -5.12 18.04 -6.98
C LEU A 25 -3.95 17.34 -7.68
N GLN A 26 -2.94 16.96 -6.90
CA GLN A 26 -1.84 16.13 -7.36
C GLN A 26 -2.22 14.65 -7.39
N ALA A 27 -1.38 13.85 -8.06
CA ALA A 27 -1.46 12.39 -8.12
C ALA A 27 -0.95 11.71 -6.82
N TRP A 28 -0.36 12.47 -5.93
CA TRP A 28 0.15 12.04 -4.63
C TRP A 28 -0.22 13.09 -3.57
N GLU A 29 -0.07 12.73 -2.30
CA GLU A 29 -0.29 13.60 -1.15
C GLU A 29 0.78 13.39 -0.08
N ALA A 30 0.81 14.27 0.94
CA ALA A 30 1.80 14.21 2.02
C ALA A 30 1.86 12.84 2.73
N ALA A 31 0.77 12.08 2.76
CA ALA A 31 0.76 10.73 3.31
C ALA A 31 1.58 9.73 2.48
N ASP A 32 1.64 9.88 1.15
CA ASP A 32 2.52 9.06 0.30
C ASP A 32 3.99 9.38 0.59
N GLU A 33 4.31 10.67 0.73
CA GLU A 33 5.69 11.12 0.97
C GLU A 33 6.15 10.65 2.35
N TYR A 34 5.30 10.77 3.35
CA TYR A 34 5.54 10.23 4.68
C TYR A 34 5.81 8.73 4.65
N LEU A 35 5.03 7.95 3.90
CA LEU A 35 5.23 6.49 3.78
C LEU A 35 6.58 6.15 3.17
N LEU A 36 7.03 6.88 2.13
CA LEU A 36 8.37 6.68 1.56
C LEU A 36 9.49 7.05 2.53
N GLN A 37 9.36 8.18 3.24
CA GLN A 37 10.36 8.61 4.22
C GLN A 37 10.56 7.59 5.35
N GLN A 38 9.51 6.84 5.71
CA GLN A 38 9.66 5.75 6.69
C GLN A 38 10.51 4.57 6.20
N LEU A 39 10.89 4.55 4.91
CA LEU A 39 11.73 3.52 4.29
C LEU A 39 13.16 3.97 3.99
N ASP A 40 13.50 5.26 4.11
CA ASP A 40 14.82 5.81 3.72
C ASP A 40 16.01 5.07 4.37
N ASP A 41 15.88 4.71 5.65
CA ASP A 41 16.90 3.98 6.41
C ASP A 41 16.60 2.48 6.55
N THR A 42 15.66 1.94 5.76
CA THR A 42 15.22 0.55 5.85
C THR A 42 15.74 -0.27 4.68
N GLU A 43 16.51 -1.32 4.97
CA GLU A 43 16.85 -2.31 3.97
C GLU A 43 15.60 -3.14 3.60
N ILE A 44 15.08 -2.92 2.40
CA ILE A 44 13.90 -3.63 1.91
C ILE A 44 14.31 -5.06 1.49
N ARG A 45 13.83 -6.05 2.23
CA ARG A 45 14.02 -7.48 1.91
C ARG A 45 12.68 -8.16 1.64
N GLY A 46 12.62 -9.03 0.62
CA GLY A 46 11.41 -9.77 0.30
C GLY A 46 10.33 -8.92 -0.40
N PRO A 47 9.11 -9.46 -0.54
CA PRO A 47 8.02 -8.78 -1.25
C PRO A 47 7.64 -7.43 -0.61
N VAL A 48 7.45 -6.42 -1.44
CA VAL A 48 6.85 -5.13 -1.07
C VAL A 48 5.38 -5.14 -1.46
N LEU A 49 4.48 -4.99 -0.50
CA LEU A 49 3.04 -4.86 -0.75
C LEU A 49 2.63 -3.40 -0.57
N ILE A 50 1.92 -2.84 -1.54
CA ILE A 50 1.41 -1.48 -1.52
C ILE A 50 -0.11 -1.57 -1.67
N LEU A 51 -0.85 -1.18 -0.64
CA LEU A 51 -2.31 -1.26 -0.62
C LEU A 51 -2.93 0.10 -0.89
N ASN A 52 -3.91 0.12 -1.79
CA ASN A 52 -4.76 1.27 -2.12
C ASN A 52 -3.98 2.49 -2.63
N ASP A 53 -2.92 2.27 -3.43
CA ASP A 53 -2.17 3.32 -4.12
C ASP A 53 -3.03 3.93 -5.22
N ALA A 54 -3.58 5.13 -4.98
CA ALA A 54 -4.67 5.67 -5.79
C ALA A 54 -4.27 5.92 -7.25
N PHE A 55 -3.04 6.39 -7.48
CA PHE A 55 -2.52 6.74 -8.80
C PHE A 55 -1.12 6.14 -9.05
N GLY A 56 -0.68 5.17 -8.25
CA GLY A 56 0.59 4.50 -8.49
C GLY A 56 1.82 5.27 -8.04
N ALA A 57 1.68 6.26 -7.16
CA ALA A 57 2.80 7.11 -6.75
C ALA A 57 3.87 6.25 -6.04
N LEU A 58 3.46 5.53 -4.99
CA LEU A 58 4.34 4.62 -4.24
C LEU A 58 4.85 3.48 -5.13
N SER A 59 3.99 2.98 -6.02
CA SER A 59 4.32 1.91 -6.96
C SER A 59 5.43 2.32 -7.94
N CYS A 60 5.39 3.56 -8.45
CA CYS A 60 6.44 4.12 -9.29
C CYS A 60 7.74 4.34 -8.51
N ALA A 61 7.65 4.92 -7.30
CA ALA A 61 8.82 5.20 -6.47
C ALA A 61 9.55 3.92 -6.02
N LEU A 62 8.83 2.82 -5.84
CA LEU A 62 9.40 1.54 -5.39
C LEU A 62 9.52 0.52 -6.52
N ALA A 63 9.41 0.93 -7.79
CA ALA A 63 9.39 0.02 -8.94
C ALA A 63 10.61 -0.91 -9.02
N GLU A 64 11.79 -0.45 -8.59
CA GLU A 64 13.01 -1.26 -8.53
C GLU A 64 12.87 -2.51 -7.63
N HIS A 65 12.02 -2.44 -6.61
CA HIS A 65 11.72 -3.54 -5.69
C HIS A 65 10.63 -4.49 -6.20
N LYS A 66 10.12 -4.24 -7.41
CA LYS A 66 9.06 -5.01 -8.07
C LYS A 66 7.82 -5.21 -7.18
N PRO A 67 7.16 -4.12 -6.74
CA PRO A 67 6.12 -4.18 -5.73
C PRO A 67 4.85 -4.85 -6.24
N TYR A 68 4.05 -5.35 -5.30
CA TYR A 68 2.68 -5.76 -5.53
C TYR A 68 1.76 -4.60 -5.18
N SER A 69 1.09 -4.03 -6.17
CA SER A 69 0.04 -3.03 -5.98
C SER A 69 -1.29 -3.76 -5.81
N ILE A 70 -1.86 -3.64 -4.60
CA ILE A 70 -3.05 -4.38 -4.18
C ILE A 70 -4.19 -3.41 -3.93
N GLY A 71 -5.34 -3.63 -4.55
CA GLY A 71 -6.50 -2.75 -4.39
C GLY A 71 -7.79 -3.34 -4.97
N ASP A 72 -8.87 -2.57 -4.90
CA ASP A 72 -10.19 -2.89 -5.45
C ASP A 72 -10.59 -1.97 -6.63
N SER A 73 -9.62 -1.21 -7.15
CA SER A 73 -9.84 -0.14 -8.12
C SER A 73 -9.03 -0.37 -9.39
N TYR A 74 -9.71 -0.78 -10.46
CA TYR A 74 -9.09 -0.87 -11.78
C TYR A 74 -8.65 0.51 -12.33
N ILE A 75 -9.32 1.59 -11.90
CA ILE A 75 -8.90 2.95 -12.21
C ILE A 75 -7.51 3.25 -11.63
N SER A 76 -7.21 2.75 -10.43
CA SER A 76 -5.90 2.91 -9.81
C SER A 76 -4.82 2.13 -10.55
N GLU A 77 -5.14 0.94 -11.06
CA GLU A 77 -4.24 0.19 -11.94
C GLU A 77 -3.95 0.97 -13.24
N LEU A 78 -4.97 1.46 -13.93
CA LEU A 78 -4.79 2.25 -15.16
C LEU A 78 -3.95 3.51 -14.91
N ALA A 79 -4.22 4.23 -13.81
CA ALA A 79 -3.44 5.39 -13.40
C ALA A 79 -1.96 5.03 -13.14
N THR A 80 -1.73 3.89 -12.47
CA THR A 80 -0.39 3.41 -12.17
C THR A 80 0.37 3.07 -13.45
N ARG A 81 -0.26 2.35 -14.39
CA ARG A 81 0.36 2.01 -15.68
C ARG A 81 0.75 3.25 -16.48
N GLU A 82 -0.13 4.25 -16.53
CA GLU A 82 0.19 5.51 -17.21
C GLU A 82 1.36 6.23 -16.53
N ASN A 83 1.36 6.31 -15.20
CA ASN A 83 2.47 6.94 -14.47
C ASN A 83 3.78 6.17 -14.59
N LEU A 84 3.76 4.83 -14.69
CA LEU A 84 4.96 4.05 -15.01
C LEU A 84 5.48 4.44 -16.41
N ARG A 85 4.59 4.53 -17.40
CA ARG A 85 4.93 4.95 -18.77
C ARG A 85 5.53 6.35 -18.82
N LEU A 86 4.96 7.31 -18.10
CA LEU A 86 5.45 8.70 -18.05
C LEU A 86 6.86 8.81 -17.46
N ASN A 87 7.27 7.85 -16.62
CA ASN A 87 8.59 7.80 -16.01
C ASN A 87 9.55 6.82 -16.72
N GLY A 88 9.15 6.24 -17.85
CA GLY A 88 9.96 5.26 -18.58
C GLY A 88 10.21 3.95 -17.83
N ILE A 89 9.34 3.62 -16.88
CA ILE A 89 9.41 2.40 -16.08
C ILE A 89 8.60 1.30 -16.78
N ASP A 90 9.16 0.11 -16.88
CA ASP A 90 8.47 -1.05 -17.45
C ASP A 90 7.24 -1.41 -16.61
N GLU A 91 6.07 -1.55 -17.23
CA GLU A 91 4.82 -1.92 -16.56
C GLU A 91 4.91 -3.26 -15.81
N SER A 92 5.78 -4.18 -16.28
CA SER A 92 6.03 -5.46 -15.61
C SER A 92 6.78 -5.33 -14.28
N SER A 93 7.30 -4.14 -13.97
CA SER A 93 7.90 -3.83 -12.68
C SER A 93 6.87 -3.83 -11.55
N VAL A 94 5.59 -3.56 -11.84
CA VAL A 94 4.53 -3.58 -10.82
C VAL A 94 3.57 -4.73 -11.07
N LYS A 95 3.32 -5.54 -10.05
CA LYS A 95 2.35 -6.65 -10.11
C LYS A 95 1.04 -6.20 -9.49
N PHE A 96 -0.04 -6.21 -10.26
CA PHE A 96 -1.37 -5.85 -9.77
C PHE A 96 -2.09 -7.07 -9.20
N LEU A 97 -2.69 -6.92 -8.02
CA LEU A 97 -3.51 -7.95 -7.38
C LEU A 97 -4.81 -7.33 -6.87
N ASP A 98 -5.91 -8.07 -7.02
CA ASP A 98 -7.18 -7.72 -6.38
C ASP A 98 -7.07 -7.83 -4.84
N SER A 99 -7.85 -7.03 -4.12
CA SER A 99 -7.87 -7.07 -2.65
C SER A 99 -8.28 -8.43 -2.06
N THR A 100 -8.97 -9.26 -2.86
CA THR A 100 -9.45 -10.60 -2.49
C THR A 100 -8.52 -11.72 -2.93
N ALA A 101 -7.47 -11.41 -3.70
CA ALA A 101 -6.48 -12.38 -4.15
C ALA A 101 -5.61 -12.88 -2.98
N ASP A 102 -4.89 -13.99 -3.21
CA ASP A 102 -3.89 -14.47 -2.26
C ASP A 102 -2.65 -13.57 -2.30
N TYR A 103 -2.25 -13.08 -1.13
CA TYR A 103 -1.11 -12.16 -1.02
C TYR A 103 0.22 -12.94 -1.00
N PRO A 104 1.32 -12.35 -1.49
CA PRO A 104 2.64 -12.95 -1.41
C PRO A 104 3.03 -13.27 0.04
N GLN A 105 3.62 -14.44 0.26
CA GLN A 105 4.04 -14.90 1.59
C GLN A 105 5.24 -14.10 2.10
N GLN A 106 5.28 -13.85 3.41
CA GLN A 106 6.40 -13.25 4.14
C GLN A 106 6.88 -11.93 3.51
N PRO A 107 5.99 -10.94 3.30
CA PRO A 107 6.40 -9.63 2.82
C PRO A 107 7.35 -8.99 3.85
N GLY A 108 8.40 -8.33 3.39
CA GLY A 108 9.24 -7.55 4.30
C GLY A 108 8.68 -6.17 4.59
N VAL A 109 7.97 -5.58 3.61
CA VAL A 109 7.36 -4.26 3.74
C VAL A 109 5.92 -4.29 3.26
N VAL A 110 5.03 -3.70 4.05
CA VAL A 110 3.64 -3.46 3.71
C VAL A 110 3.32 -1.99 3.92
N LEU A 111 3.04 -1.28 2.83
CA LEU A 111 2.55 0.09 2.86
C LEU A 111 1.05 0.11 2.64
N ILE A 112 0.31 0.81 3.51
CA ILE A 112 -1.15 0.87 3.45
C ILE A 112 -1.58 2.31 3.35
N LYS A 113 -2.19 2.68 2.22
CA LYS A 113 -3.02 3.88 2.16
C LYS A 113 -4.37 3.53 2.79
N VAL A 114 -4.69 4.16 3.92
CA VAL A 114 -5.90 3.82 4.66
C VAL A 114 -7.11 4.09 3.76
N PRO A 115 -7.92 3.06 3.45
CA PRO A 115 -9.07 3.24 2.56
C PRO A 115 -10.17 4.02 3.28
N LYS A 116 -11.08 4.61 2.50
CA LYS A 116 -12.20 5.41 3.03
C LYS A 116 -13.16 4.60 3.91
N THR A 117 -13.21 3.28 3.74
CA THR A 117 -14.13 2.41 4.46
C THR A 117 -13.38 1.44 5.37
N LEU A 118 -13.80 1.36 6.63
CA LEU A 118 -13.24 0.40 7.59
C LEU A 118 -13.45 -1.07 7.17
N ALA A 119 -14.51 -1.38 6.43
CA ALA A 119 -14.76 -2.75 5.95
C ALA A 119 -13.68 -3.25 5.00
N LEU A 120 -13.27 -2.41 4.04
CA LEU A 120 -12.15 -2.74 3.13
C LEU A 120 -10.84 -2.88 3.92
N LEU A 121 -10.56 -1.95 4.84
CA LEU A 121 -9.38 -2.03 5.70
C LEU A 121 -9.38 -3.35 6.51
N GLU A 122 -10.51 -3.72 7.12
CA GLU A 122 -10.62 -4.95 7.92
C GLU A 122 -10.36 -6.20 7.05
N GLN A 123 -10.94 -6.25 5.85
CA GLN A 123 -10.72 -7.35 4.92
C GLN A 123 -9.24 -7.46 4.54
N GLN A 124 -8.60 -6.35 4.18
CA GLN A 124 -7.20 -6.30 3.79
C GLN A 124 -6.26 -6.69 4.94
N LEU A 125 -6.52 -6.21 6.16
CA LEU A 125 -5.74 -6.59 7.34
C LEU A 125 -5.89 -8.10 7.65
N ARG A 126 -7.07 -8.67 7.44
CA ARG A 126 -7.30 -10.12 7.60
C ARG A 126 -6.58 -10.95 6.53
N ALA A 127 -6.47 -10.43 5.30
CA ALA A 127 -5.67 -11.06 4.26
C ALA A 127 -4.17 -10.98 4.59
N LEU A 128 -3.67 -9.80 4.98
CA LEU A 128 -2.30 -9.59 5.43
C LEU A 128 -1.91 -10.52 6.59
N ARG A 129 -2.79 -10.66 7.58
CA ARG A 129 -2.57 -11.54 8.74
C ARG A 129 -2.15 -12.96 8.36
N LYS A 130 -2.57 -13.47 7.20
CA LYS A 130 -2.23 -14.83 6.74
C LYS A 130 -0.79 -14.95 6.24
N VAL A 131 -0.16 -13.84 5.86
CA VAL A 131 1.10 -13.83 5.11
C VAL A 131 2.23 -13.09 5.82
N VAL A 132 1.90 -12.14 6.71
CA VAL A 132 2.89 -11.35 7.46
C VAL A 132 3.57 -12.16 8.56
N THR A 133 4.79 -11.76 8.89
CA THR A 133 5.62 -12.33 9.94
C THR A 133 5.92 -11.27 11.01
N PRO A 134 6.49 -11.65 12.18
CA PRO A 134 6.99 -10.67 13.15
C PRO A 134 8.06 -9.71 12.58
N ASP A 135 8.76 -10.11 11.51
CA ASP A 135 9.79 -9.30 10.86
C ASP A 135 9.21 -8.36 9.77
N THR A 136 7.93 -8.51 9.43
CA THR A 136 7.28 -7.67 8.43
C THR A 136 7.09 -6.25 8.97
N ARG A 137 7.63 -5.26 8.27
CA ARG A 137 7.41 -3.84 8.57
C ARG A 137 6.10 -3.37 7.93
N ILE A 138 5.12 -3.04 8.77
CA ILE A 138 3.79 -2.56 8.33
C ILE A 138 3.66 -1.07 8.66
N ILE A 139 3.34 -0.26 7.66
CA ILE A 139 3.23 1.19 7.78
C ILE A 139 1.95 1.64 7.09
N ALA A 140 1.10 2.36 7.82
CA ALA A 140 -0.16 2.88 7.29
C ALA A 140 -0.15 4.41 7.29
N GLY A 141 -0.65 5.01 6.20
CA GLY A 141 -0.65 6.45 5.99
C GLY A 141 -1.99 6.95 5.46
N ALA A 142 -2.45 8.06 6.00
CA ALA A 142 -3.64 8.80 5.57
C ALA A 142 -3.51 10.27 6.01
N LYS A 143 -4.45 11.13 5.63
CA LYS A 143 -4.55 12.46 6.23
C LYS A 143 -4.92 12.31 7.71
N ALA A 144 -4.38 13.16 8.57
CA ALA A 144 -4.61 13.08 10.01
C ALA A 144 -6.11 13.05 10.39
N ARG A 145 -6.95 13.80 9.66
CA ARG A 145 -8.41 13.82 9.87
C ARG A 145 -9.13 12.51 9.54
N ASP A 146 -8.51 11.65 8.73
CA ASP A 146 -9.06 10.38 8.27
C ASP A 146 -8.56 9.20 9.14
N ILE A 147 -7.67 9.45 10.11
CA ILE A 147 -7.23 8.47 11.10
C ILE A 147 -8.06 8.64 12.38
N HIS A 148 -8.97 7.71 12.60
CA HIS A 148 -9.83 7.69 13.79
C HIS A 148 -9.38 6.62 14.78
N THR A 149 -9.85 6.70 16.03
CA THR A 149 -9.59 5.67 17.06
C THR A 149 -9.97 4.27 16.57
N SER A 150 -11.08 4.15 15.83
CA SER A 150 -11.53 2.90 15.22
C SER A 150 -10.55 2.30 14.22
N THR A 151 -9.73 3.13 13.56
CA THR A 151 -8.67 2.66 12.66
C THR A 151 -7.59 1.96 13.48
N LEU A 152 -7.09 2.60 14.53
CA LEU A 152 -6.06 2.05 15.42
C LEU A 152 -6.54 0.75 16.10
N GLU A 153 -7.75 0.77 16.66
CA GLU A 153 -8.37 -0.40 17.28
C GLU A 153 -8.47 -1.59 16.31
N LEU A 154 -8.72 -1.32 15.03
CA LEU A 154 -8.81 -2.37 14.02
C LEU A 154 -7.44 -2.99 13.71
N PHE A 155 -6.38 -2.17 13.61
CA PHE A 155 -5.01 -2.67 13.47
C PHE A 155 -4.62 -3.57 14.65
N GLU A 156 -4.88 -3.12 15.88
CA GLU A 156 -4.60 -3.92 17.10
C GLU A 156 -5.41 -5.22 17.12
N LYS A 157 -6.71 -5.14 16.85
CA LYS A 157 -7.62 -6.29 16.84
C LYS A 157 -7.19 -7.35 15.82
N VAL A 158 -6.77 -6.93 14.63
CA VAL A 158 -6.53 -7.84 13.49
C VAL A 158 -5.07 -8.26 13.35
N LEU A 159 -4.09 -7.45 13.76
CA LEU A 159 -2.66 -7.80 13.60
C LEU A 159 -1.98 -8.13 14.95
N ALA A 160 -2.30 -7.44 16.04
CA ALA A 160 -1.60 -7.64 17.31
C ALA A 160 -2.05 -8.91 18.08
N ARG A 161 -3.34 -9.27 18.01
CA ARG A 161 -3.84 -10.46 18.72
C ARG A 161 -3.57 -11.74 17.93
N PRO A 162 -3.09 -12.87 18.49
CA PRO A 162 -3.11 -14.17 17.81
C PRO A 162 -4.58 -14.58 17.49
N PRO A 163 -4.85 -15.40 16.44
CA PRO A 163 -6.23 -15.73 16.11
C PRO A 163 -6.81 -16.52 17.29
N PRO A 164 -8.08 -16.31 17.67
CA PRO A 164 -8.68 -17.08 18.74
C PRO A 164 -8.57 -18.57 18.41
N ARG A 165 -7.91 -19.35 19.28
CA ARG A 165 -7.91 -20.81 19.18
C ARG A 165 -9.32 -21.29 19.50
N TRP A 166 -10.08 -21.68 18.49
CA TRP A 166 -11.38 -22.29 18.67
C TRP A 166 -11.21 -23.65 19.36
N HIS A 167 -11.70 -23.77 20.59
CA HIS A 167 -11.77 -25.04 21.33
C HIS A 167 -13.23 -25.49 21.39
N GLY A 168 -13.81 -25.82 20.24
CA GLY A 168 -15.14 -26.46 20.22
C GLY A 168 -15.02 -27.94 20.53
N LYS A 169 -15.47 -28.36 21.72
CA LYS A 169 -15.78 -29.77 21.97
C LYS A 169 -17.01 -30.14 21.14
N LYS A 170 -16.84 -30.99 20.11
CA LYS A 170 -17.97 -31.78 19.61
C LYS A 170 -18.45 -32.66 20.75
N ARG A 171 -19.61 -32.36 21.32
CA ARG A 171 -20.38 -33.36 22.06
C ARG A 171 -21.05 -34.24 21.01
N ALA A 172 -20.68 -35.51 21.01
CA ALA A 172 -21.44 -36.56 20.33
C ALA A 172 -22.80 -36.73 21.01
#